data_AF-A0A7L5FAX3-F1
#
_entry.id   AF-A0A7L5FAX3-F1
#
_cell.length_a   1.000
_cell.length_b   1.000
_cell.length_c   1.000
_cell.angle_alpha   90.00
_cell.angle_beta   90.00
_cell.angle_gamma   90.00
#
_symmetry.space_group_name_H-M   'P 1'
#
loop_
_entity.id
_entity.type
_entity.pdbx_description
1 polymer ?
#
loop_
_entity_poly.entity_id
_entity_poly.type
_entity_poly.pdbx_seq_one_letter_code
_entity_poly.pdbx_strand_id
1 'polypeptide(L)'
;MNQVLSDTTDIQILRSKSELISNFGSGYMSPSLPIEGELSELHFISESLDEPDTAFIQQQLKHATSVNLDTLSTYGFQIFDLKGKSKLNHSYKSIVEYADSINMITDNYSFLKFTIPIFNKNQNLAYMRFQRGSSGEAIILEKIEDHWIRKIKLYEWVE
;
A
#
# COMPACT_ATOMS: atom_id res chain seq x y z
N MET A 1 -12.02 -3.21 2.59
CA MET A 1 -10.63 -3.67 2.56
C MET A 1 -10.45 -4.89 1.67
N ASN A 2 -11.13 -6.02 1.95
CA ASN A 2 -10.89 -7.29 1.23
C ASN A 2 -11.17 -7.22 -0.29
N GLN A 3 -12.17 -6.46 -0.75
CA GLN A 3 -12.46 -6.28 -2.19
C GLN A 3 -11.37 -5.47 -2.92
N VAL A 4 -10.86 -4.36 -2.34
CA VAL A 4 -9.72 -3.61 -2.92
C VAL A 4 -8.51 -4.51 -3.11
N LEU A 5 -8.29 -5.42 -2.16
CA LEU A 5 -7.14 -6.32 -2.14
C LEU A 5 -7.32 -7.51 -3.11
N SER A 6 -8.53 -8.02 -3.32
CA SER A 6 -8.79 -9.05 -4.33
C SER A 6 -8.59 -8.54 -5.75
N ASP A 7 -8.85 -7.26 -5.98
CA ASP A 7 -8.80 -6.64 -7.32
C ASP A 7 -7.39 -6.16 -7.67
N THR A 8 -6.38 -6.45 -6.84
CA THR A 8 -5.00 -5.91 -6.92
C THR A 8 -4.31 -6.09 -8.28
N THR A 9 -4.60 -7.17 -9.00
CA THR A 9 -4.08 -7.37 -10.37
C THR A 9 -4.81 -6.48 -11.38
N ASP A 10 -6.14 -6.37 -11.29
CA ASP A 10 -6.97 -5.57 -12.20
C ASP A 10 -6.71 -4.08 -12.03
N ILE A 11 -6.51 -3.63 -10.79
CA ILE A 11 -6.07 -2.26 -10.47
C ILE A 11 -4.56 -2.05 -10.72
N GLN A 12 -3.84 -3.06 -11.25
CA GLN A 12 -2.42 -2.99 -11.60
C GLN A 12 -1.52 -2.60 -10.42
N ILE A 13 -1.89 -3.01 -9.21
CA ILE A 13 -1.09 -2.85 -7.99
C ILE A 13 -0.22 -4.08 -7.74
N LEU A 14 -0.57 -5.23 -8.29
CA LEU A 14 0.31 -6.39 -8.39
C LEU A 14 0.54 -6.71 -9.86
N ARG A 15 1.81 -6.90 -10.22
CA ARG A 15 2.19 -7.32 -11.58
C ARG A 15 1.88 -8.79 -11.82
N SER A 16 1.99 -9.59 -10.77
CA SER A 16 1.81 -11.04 -10.79
C SER A 16 1.42 -11.56 -9.41
N LYS A 17 0.74 -12.71 -9.35
CA LYS A 17 0.54 -13.45 -8.09
C LYS A 17 1.85 -13.98 -7.49
N SER A 18 2.91 -14.04 -8.29
CA SER A 18 4.27 -14.39 -7.85
C SER A 18 5.03 -13.23 -7.20
N GLU A 19 4.48 -12.01 -7.22
CA GLU A 19 5.09 -10.87 -6.54
C GLU A 19 4.93 -11.03 -5.02
N LEU A 20 6.02 -10.86 -4.27
CA LEU A 20 6.02 -10.99 -2.82
C LEU A 20 5.31 -9.81 -2.16
N ILE A 21 4.33 -10.08 -1.30
CA ILE A 21 3.58 -9.07 -0.55
C ILE A 21 4.00 -9.11 0.91
N SER A 22 4.54 -8.01 1.42
CA SER A 22 4.97 -7.91 2.82
C SER A 22 3.78 -7.90 3.80
N ASN A 23 3.83 -8.77 4.82
CA ASN A 23 2.93 -8.73 5.99
C ASN A 23 3.21 -7.61 6.99
N PHE A 24 4.18 -6.77 6.67
CA PHE A 24 4.50 -5.57 7.40
C PHE A 24 4.28 -4.39 6.44
N GLY A 25 3.33 -3.53 6.78
CA GLY A 25 3.05 -2.34 5.99
C GLY A 25 4.28 -1.42 5.93
N SER A 26 4.29 -0.47 4.99
CA SER A 26 5.38 0.50 4.84
C SER A 26 5.59 1.40 6.06
N GLY A 27 4.76 1.29 7.11
CA GLY A 27 4.62 2.30 8.12
C GLY A 27 4.15 3.63 7.50
N TYR A 28 3.75 4.57 8.34
CA TYR A 28 3.70 5.98 7.94
C TYR A 28 5.15 6.51 7.89
N MET A 29 5.98 5.99 6.97
CA MET A 29 7.08 6.78 6.46
C MET A 29 6.53 7.44 5.22
N SER A 30 5.98 8.64 5.40
CA SER A 30 5.81 9.53 4.27
C SER A 30 7.19 9.81 3.72
N PRO A 31 7.48 9.50 2.44
CA PRO A 31 8.51 10.28 1.78
C PRO A 31 8.10 11.73 2.03
N SER A 32 9.03 12.57 2.44
CA SER A 32 8.80 14.01 2.52
C SER A 32 8.27 14.42 1.14
N LEU A 33 6.96 14.60 1.04
CA LEU A 33 6.33 14.99 -0.19
C LEU A 33 6.95 16.33 -0.57
N PRO A 34 7.49 16.50 -1.79
CA PRO A 34 7.90 17.81 -2.27
C PRO A 34 6.63 18.57 -2.65
N ILE A 35 5.79 18.91 -1.66
CA ILE A 35 4.68 19.84 -1.85
C ILE A 35 5.26 21.22 -1.65
N GLU A 36 5.48 21.94 -2.75
CA GLU A 36 5.67 23.39 -2.68
C GLU A 36 4.38 24.01 -2.12
N GLY A 37 4.45 24.53 -0.89
CA GLY A 37 3.30 25.05 -0.15
C GLY A 37 2.81 24.06 0.91
N GLU A 38 2.88 24.46 2.19
CA GLU A 38 2.65 23.63 3.38
C GLU A 38 1.20 23.14 3.55
N LEU A 39 0.71 22.28 2.67
CA LEU A 39 -0.50 21.49 2.94
C LEU A 39 -0.07 20.18 3.60
N SER A 40 -0.54 19.93 4.83
CA SER A 40 -0.27 18.68 5.54
C SER A 40 -0.80 17.48 4.74
N GLU A 41 -0.12 16.32 4.81
CA GLU A 41 -0.56 15.07 4.16
C GLU A 41 -2.03 14.73 4.49
N LEU A 42 -2.46 15.04 5.72
CA LEU A 42 -3.84 14.84 6.16
C LEU A 42 -4.84 15.68 5.36
N HIS A 43 -4.48 16.93 5.06
CA HIS A 43 -5.31 17.82 4.25
C HIS A 43 -5.37 17.34 2.80
N PHE A 44 -4.24 16.90 2.25
CA PHE A 44 -4.19 16.34 0.91
C PHE A 44 -5.05 15.07 0.76
N ILE A 45 -5.00 14.17 1.76
CA ILE A 45 -5.86 12.98 1.78
C ILE A 45 -7.34 13.39 1.89
N SER A 46 -7.64 14.39 2.73
CA SER A 46 -9.00 14.93 2.92
C SER A 46 -9.60 15.46 1.62
N GLU A 47 -8.87 16.30 0.88
CA GLU A 47 -9.31 16.80 -0.42
C GLU A 47 -9.45 15.66 -1.44
N SER A 48 -8.48 14.75 -1.50
CA SER A 48 -8.47 13.65 -2.47
C SER A 48 -9.60 12.62 -2.26
N LEU A 49 -10.06 12.48 -1.02
CA LEU A 49 -11.16 11.60 -0.63
C LEU A 49 -12.51 12.30 -0.59
N ASP A 50 -12.57 13.60 -0.83
CA ASP A 50 -13.76 14.43 -0.58
C ASP A 50 -14.34 14.16 0.83
N GLU A 51 -13.45 14.10 1.82
CA GLU A 51 -13.76 13.80 3.22
C GLU A 51 -13.25 14.94 4.10
N PRO A 52 -14.10 15.92 4.47
CA PRO A 52 -13.68 17.07 5.26
C PRO A 52 -13.38 16.73 6.72
N ASP A 53 -13.85 15.59 7.24
CA ASP A 53 -13.52 15.15 8.60
C ASP A 53 -12.10 14.58 8.69
N THR A 54 -11.15 15.49 8.86
CA THR A 54 -9.73 15.13 9.06
C THR A 54 -9.48 14.28 10.31
N ALA A 55 -10.35 14.35 11.33
CA ALA A 55 -10.21 13.51 12.54
C ALA A 55 -10.58 12.04 12.24
N PHE A 56 -11.62 11.83 11.43
CA PHE A 56 -11.98 10.51 10.90
C PHE A 56 -10.86 9.90 10.06
N ILE A 57 -10.25 10.68 9.17
CA ILE A 57 -9.08 10.24 8.39
C ILE A 57 -7.94 9.87 9.34
N GLN A 58 -7.59 10.75 10.28
CA GLN A 58 -6.52 10.54 11.24
C GLN A 58 -6.73 9.27 12.08
N GLN A 59 -7.98 8.96 12.46
CA GLN A 59 -8.33 7.73 13.14
C GLN A 59 -8.04 6.50 12.27
N GLN A 60 -8.43 6.52 11.00
CA GLN A 60 -8.11 5.43 10.08
C GLN A 60 -6.59 5.25 9.90
N LEU A 61 -5.81 6.35 9.85
CA LEU A 61 -4.34 6.27 9.77
C LEU A 61 -3.74 5.56 10.99
N LYS A 62 -4.22 5.89 12.19
CA LYS A 62 -3.74 5.28 13.44
C LYS A 62 -4.04 3.79 13.51
N HIS A 63 -5.15 3.36 12.92
CA HIS A 63 -5.56 1.95 12.87
C HIS A 63 -5.05 1.20 11.63
N ALA A 64 -4.31 1.87 10.72
CA ALA A 64 -3.82 1.32 9.45
C ALA A 64 -2.67 0.29 9.59
N THR A 65 -2.38 -0.21 10.79
CA THR A 65 -1.11 -0.88 11.12
C THR A 65 -1.08 -2.39 10.87
N SER A 66 -2.23 -3.04 10.67
CA SER A 66 -2.29 -4.49 10.39
C SER A 66 -3.25 -4.80 9.24
N VAL A 67 -2.73 -4.83 8.01
CA VAL A 67 -3.46 -5.46 6.92
C VAL A 67 -3.56 -6.95 7.25
N ASN A 68 -4.77 -7.49 7.35
CA ASN A 68 -4.95 -8.93 7.36
C ASN A 68 -4.72 -9.45 5.92
N LEU A 69 -3.56 -10.09 5.70
CA LEU A 69 -3.19 -10.69 4.42
C LEU A 69 -3.58 -12.17 4.32
N ASP A 70 -4.19 -12.76 5.35
CA ASP A 70 -4.58 -14.18 5.34
C ASP A 70 -5.52 -14.45 4.17
N THR A 71 -6.45 -13.53 3.89
CA THR A 71 -7.35 -13.65 2.75
C THR A 71 -6.62 -13.50 1.40
N LEU A 72 -5.52 -12.75 1.31
CA LEU A 72 -4.72 -12.69 0.08
C LEU A 72 -4.03 -14.03 -0.20
N SER A 73 -3.53 -14.70 0.84
CA SER A 73 -2.98 -16.04 0.68
C SER A 73 -4.02 -17.02 0.11
N THR A 74 -5.30 -16.90 0.51
CA THR A 74 -6.39 -17.73 -0.05
C THR A 74 -6.68 -17.48 -1.52
N TYR A 75 -6.33 -16.30 -2.06
CA TYR A 75 -6.45 -15.98 -3.49
C TYR A 75 -5.19 -16.35 -4.30
N GLY A 76 -4.21 -17.00 -3.67
CA GLY A 76 -2.98 -17.48 -4.30
C GLY A 76 -1.86 -16.44 -4.38
N PHE A 77 -1.94 -15.34 -3.61
CA PHE A 77 -0.86 -14.37 -3.51
C PHE A 77 0.24 -14.84 -2.55
N GLN A 78 1.49 -14.51 -2.86
CA GLN A 78 2.63 -14.86 -2.02
C GLN A 78 2.84 -13.82 -0.90
N ILE A 79 2.72 -14.26 0.35
CA ILE A 79 2.91 -13.38 1.52
C ILE A 79 4.33 -13.57 2.07
N PHE A 80 5.07 -12.47 2.19
CA PHE A 80 6.41 -12.40 2.74
C PHE A 80 6.38 -11.96 4.21
N ASP A 81 6.98 -12.76 5.09
CA ASP A 81 7.04 -12.48 6.53
C ASP A 81 8.13 -11.47 6.91
N LEU A 82 7.95 -10.21 6.49
CA LEU A 82 8.84 -9.12 6.85
C LEU A 82 8.81 -8.83 8.36
N LYS A 83 7.64 -8.96 9.00
CA LYS A 83 7.46 -8.69 10.44
C LYS A 83 8.26 -9.67 11.28
N GLY A 84 8.21 -10.96 10.97
CA GLY A 84 9.00 -12.00 11.65
C GLY A 84 10.50 -11.81 11.43
N LYS A 85 10.92 -11.57 10.18
CA LYS A 85 12.34 -11.34 9.86
C LYS A 85 12.93 -10.11 10.56
N SER A 86 12.15 -9.03 10.67
CA SER A 86 12.57 -7.81 11.40
C SER A 86 12.76 -8.05 12.89
N LYS A 87 12.00 -8.97 13.51
CA LYS A 87 12.15 -9.33 14.93
C LYS A 87 13.39 -10.18 15.23
N LEU A 88 13.96 -10.81 14.21
CA LEU A 88 15.15 -11.67 14.33
C LEU A 88 16.47 -10.89 14.17
N ASN A 89 16.45 -9.55 14.27
CA ASN A 89 17.60 -8.66 14.10
C ASN A 89 18.33 -8.81 12.75
N HIS A 90 17.65 -9.30 11.72
CA HIS A 90 18.17 -9.21 10.35
C HIS A 90 18.24 -7.75 9.91
N SER A 91 19.34 -7.36 9.27
CA SER A 91 19.44 -6.02 8.68
C SER A 91 18.43 -5.90 7.53
N TYR A 92 17.85 -4.72 7.33
CA TYR A 92 16.91 -4.50 6.22
C TYR A 92 17.52 -4.91 4.87
N LYS A 93 18.81 -4.60 4.66
CA LYS A 93 19.57 -5.04 3.49
C LYS A 93 19.54 -6.56 3.31
N SER A 94 19.81 -7.33 4.36
CA SER A 94 19.79 -8.80 4.28
C SER A 94 18.39 -9.37 4.00
N ILE A 95 17.34 -8.68 4.46
CA ILE A 95 15.96 -9.09 4.19
C ILE A 95 15.60 -8.83 2.72
N VAL A 96 16.02 -7.69 2.17
CA VAL A 96 15.85 -7.36 0.74
C VAL A 96 16.62 -8.34 -0.13
N GLU A 97 17.89 -8.62 0.16
CA GLU A 97 18.70 -9.61 -0.56
C GLU A 97 18.04 -11.00 -0.58
N TYR A 98 17.46 -11.41 0.55
CA TYR A 98 16.71 -12.67 0.63
C TYR A 98 15.45 -12.64 -0.26
N ALA A 99 14.68 -11.55 -0.23
CA ALA A 99 13.51 -11.40 -1.09
C ALA A 99 13.88 -11.40 -2.58
N ASP A 100 14.96 -10.71 -2.96
CA ASP A 100 15.46 -10.68 -4.34
C ASP A 100 15.89 -12.07 -4.81
N SER A 101 16.50 -12.88 -3.93
CA SER A 101 16.86 -14.27 -4.26
C SER A 101 15.65 -15.15 -4.60
N ILE A 102 14.48 -14.87 -4.01
CA ILE A 102 13.21 -15.56 -4.35
C ILE A 102 12.70 -15.06 -5.70
N ASN A 103 12.83 -13.76 -5.97
CA ASN A 103 12.29 -13.12 -7.16
C ASN A 103 13.11 -13.31 -8.44
N MET A 104 14.37 -13.79 -8.37
CA MET A 104 15.27 -13.97 -9.52
C MET A 104 14.63 -14.73 -10.72
N ILE A 105 13.59 -15.52 -10.47
CA ILE A 105 12.89 -16.32 -11.49
C ILE A 105 11.76 -15.51 -12.18
N THR A 106 11.31 -14.39 -11.58
CA THR A 106 10.03 -13.74 -11.89
C THR A 106 10.13 -12.28 -12.34
N ASP A 107 11.34 -11.73 -12.53
CA ASP A 107 11.58 -10.31 -12.87
C ASP A 107 10.90 -9.31 -11.89
N ASN A 108 10.63 -9.77 -10.67
CA ASN A 108 10.08 -8.96 -9.60
C ASN A 108 11.23 -8.32 -8.80
N TYR A 109 11.01 -7.09 -8.32
CA TYR A 109 11.98 -6.40 -7.47
C TYR A 109 11.49 -6.41 -6.01
N SER A 110 12.23 -7.07 -5.12
CA SER A 110 11.95 -7.12 -3.68
C SER A 110 10.49 -7.50 -3.33
N PHE A 111 9.89 -6.88 -2.32
CA PHE A 111 8.50 -7.12 -1.93
C PHE A 111 7.67 -5.83 -1.99
N LEU A 112 6.40 -5.97 -2.33
CA LEU A 112 5.40 -4.92 -2.23
C LEU A 112 5.04 -4.69 -0.76
N LYS A 113 5.15 -3.44 -0.30
CA LYS A 113 4.55 -2.96 0.94
C LYS A 113 3.35 -2.09 0.59
N PHE A 114 2.26 -2.14 1.34
CA PHE A 114 1.15 -1.20 1.17
C PHE A 114 0.52 -0.79 2.50
N THR A 115 -0.17 0.34 2.50
CA THR A 115 -0.95 0.82 3.66
C THR A 115 -2.35 0.23 3.64
N ILE A 116 -2.98 0.07 4.81
CA ILE A 116 -4.43 -0.17 4.84
C ILE A 116 -5.12 0.99 4.09
N PRO A 117 -6.03 0.71 3.13
CA PRO A 117 -6.73 1.78 2.45
C PRO A 117 -7.58 2.60 3.42
N ILE A 118 -7.57 3.92 3.27
CA ILE A 118 -8.45 4.84 3.98
C ILE A 118 -9.71 5.00 3.15
N PHE A 119 -10.87 4.74 3.72
CA PHE A 119 -12.13 4.74 2.98
C PHE A 119 -12.94 6.00 3.28
N ASN A 120 -13.45 6.64 2.22
CA ASN A 120 -14.68 7.42 2.29
C ASN A 120 -15.80 6.57 1.67
N LYS A 121 -16.59 5.92 2.53
CA LYS A 121 -17.67 5.01 2.09
C LYS A 121 -18.83 5.74 1.42
N ASN A 122 -19.06 7.01 1.78
CA ASN A 122 -20.15 7.80 1.21
C ASN A 122 -19.85 8.16 -0.25
N GLN A 123 -18.58 8.44 -0.55
CA GLN A 123 -18.12 8.79 -1.89
C GLN A 123 -17.63 7.59 -2.70
N ASN A 124 -17.65 6.38 -2.13
CA ASN A 124 -17.07 5.19 -2.76
C ASN A 124 -15.58 5.39 -3.15
N LEU A 125 -14.82 6.13 -2.34
CA LEU A 125 -13.41 6.40 -2.57
C LEU A 125 -12.52 5.68 -1.56
N ALA A 126 -11.34 5.29 -2.01
CA ALA A 126 -10.29 4.75 -1.15
C ALA A 126 -8.92 5.34 -1.50
N TYR A 127 -8.19 5.78 -0.49
CA TYR A 127 -6.80 6.21 -0.62
C TYR A 127 -5.89 5.06 -0.23
N MET A 128 -4.87 4.78 -1.05
CA MET A 128 -3.90 3.74 -0.74
C MET A 128 -2.50 4.15 -1.18
N ARG A 129 -1.50 3.74 -0.40
CA ARG A 129 -0.08 3.86 -0.73
C ARG A 129 0.52 2.48 -0.88
N PHE A 130 1.47 2.36 -1.80
CA PHE A 130 2.30 1.17 -1.91
C PHE A 130 3.73 1.52 -2.29
N GLN A 131 4.66 0.66 -1.88
CA GLN A 131 6.10 0.82 -2.07
C GLN A 131 6.69 -0.48 -2.61
N ARG A 132 7.53 -0.36 -3.63
CA ARG A 132 8.37 -1.42 -4.19
C ARG A 132 9.82 -0.97 -4.14
N GLY A 133 10.64 -1.67 -3.35
CA GLY A 133 12.03 -1.28 -3.14
C GLY A 133 12.14 0.15 -2.62
N SER A 134 12.92 0.98 -3.31
CA SER A 134 13.12 2.41 -3.02
C SER A 134 12.10 3.32 -3.70
N SER A 135 11.03 2.80 -4.31
CA SER A 135 10.01 3.64 -4.97
C SER A 135 8.62 3.36 -4.43
N GLY A 136 7.71 4.32 -4.56
CA GLY A 136 6.31 4.10 -4.23
C GLY A 136 5.36 5.08 -4.88
N GLU A 137 4.07 4.80 -4.73
CA GLU A 137 2.97 5.56 -5.31
C GLU A 137 1.83 5.69 -4.28
N ALA A 138 1.13 6.83 -4.34
CA ALA A 138 -0.15 7.04 -3.68
C ALA A 138 -1.26 7.21 -4.73
N ILE A 139 -2.38 6.52 -4.52
CA ILE A 139 -3.50 6.50 -5.47
C ILE A 139 -4.85 6.72 -4.77
N ILE A 140 -5.80 7.24 -5.53
CA ILE A 140 -7.23 7.17 -5.22
C ILE A 140 -7.87 6.11 -6.10
N LEU A 141 -8.62 5.23 -5.44
CA LEU A 141 -9.49 4.24 -6.04
C LEU A 141 -10.93 4.70 -5.92
N GLU A 142 -11.73 4.42 -6.94
CA GLU A 142 -13.17 4.62 -6.96
C GLU A 142 -13.86 3.27 -7.10
N LYS A 143 -14.90 3.04 -6.30
CA LYS A 143 -15.75 1.85 -6.44
C LYS A 143 -16.86 2.16 -7.44
N ILE A 144 -16.83 1.48 -8.58
CA ILE A 144 -17.90 1.50 -9.58
C ILE A 144 -18.55 0.13 -9.57
N GLU A 145 -19.86 0.09 -9.29
CA GLU A 145 -20.61 -1.13 -9.03
C GLU A 145 -19.96 -1.93 -7.90
N ASP A 146 -19.28 -3.03 -8.22
CA ASP A 146 -18.56 -3.90 -7.29
C ASP A 146 -17.05 -3.97 -7.50
N HIS A 147 -16.51 -3.17 -8.42
CA HIS A 147 -15.10 -3.16 -8.76
C HIS A 147 -14.41 -1.88 -8.32
N TRP A 148 -13.18 -2.01 -7.81
CA TRP A 148 -12.31 -0.85 -7.58
C TRP A 148 -11.53 -0.54 -8.85
N ILE A 149 -11.49 0.73 -9.22
CA ILE A 149 -10.69 1.22 -10.35
C ILE A 149 -9.79 2.37 -9.93
N ARG A 150 -8.65 2.55 -10.60
CA ARG A 150 -7.79 3.73 -10.38
C ARG A 150 -8.52 4.98 -10.90
N LYS A 151 -8.77 5.93 -9.99
CA LYS A 151 -9.34 7.24 -10.35
C LYS A 151 -8.24 8.24 -10.66
N ILE A 152 -7.34 8.46 -9.69
CA ILE A 152 -6.26 9.46 -9.79
C ILE A 152 -4.99 8.88 -9.17
N LYS A 153 -3.88 9.05 -9.88
CA LYS A 153 -2.53 8.91 -9.32
C LYS A 153 -2.15 10.23 -8.65
N LEU A 154 -1.86 10.18 -7.35
CA LEU A 154 -1.62 11.40 -6.56
C LEU A 154 -0.16 11.84 -6.66
N TYR A 155 0.77 10.93 -6.41
CA TYR A 155 2.21 11.19 -6.53
C TYR A 155 3.01 9.90 -6.54
N GLU A 156 4.25 10.01 -7.03
CA GLU A 156 5.30 9.00 -6.91
C GLU A 156 6.47 9.53 -6.10
N TRP A 157 7.23 8.62 -5.51
CA TRP A 157 8.48 8.95 -4.86
C TRP A 157 9.56 7.92 -5.16
N VAL A 158 10.80 8.38 -5.08
CA VAL A 158 12.02 7.57 -5.06
C VAL A 158 12.81 7.99 -3.82
N GLU A 159 13.16 7.01 -2.98
CA GLU A 159 14.06 7.13 -1.83
C GLU A 159 15.54 7.05 -2.26
#